data_AF-A0A498PWN6-F1
#
_entry.id   AF-A0A498PWN6-F1
#
_cell.length_a   1.000
_cell.length_b   1.000
_cell.length_c   1.000
_cell.angle_alpha   90.00
_cell.angle_beta   90.00
_cell.angle_gamma   90.00
#
_symmetry.space_group_name_H-M   'P 1'
#
loop_
_entity.id
_entity.type
_entity.pdbx_description
1 polymer ?
#
loop_
_entity_poly.entity_id
_entity_poly.type
_entity_poly.pdbx_seq_one_letter_code
_entity_poly.pdbx_strand_id
1 'polypeptide(L)'
;MSYLIAAPESILATASSLSSIGSTITSANAAAAPATLEVLAAGADEVSAAIAVLFSAHARDFQALSAHAAAFHDQFVRALTTGGSAYAAAEAANVQQSLLAVINAPTLALVGRPLIGNGSAGAPSTGANGQAGGILVGNGGAGGSGAVGQRGGDGGAAGLLFGNGGNGGNGGGSATVIAGDGGNGGAGGLFGTGGTGGSGGFGLNGGAGGAGGAAGLFGTAGSGGAGGLGVVGSPGNSGNGGAGGAGGLFGPGGAGGTGGASLAQTGGTGGAGGAGGMFGAGGTGGAGGAGHNAGGVGGAGGTGGMIFGSGGAGGDGGPAGIGAALGGTGGQGGSAIGLFGNGGAGGAGGAGDFTGGRGGTGGNAAILFGSGGMGGSGGFAHAAGGNAGAGGPGGKAGLIGDGGAGGAGGESVDGLSPGGDGGPGGKAWLLGSGGSGGNGGSGAPAGKPGAGGAGGQIFGQHG
;
A
#
# COMPACT_ATOMS: atom_id res chain seq x y z
N MET A 1 17.85 33.45 26.18
CA MET A 1 18.22 32.21 25.47
C MET A 1 19.69 32.33 25.14
N SER A 2 20.57 31.54 25.77
CA SER A 2 21.99 31.49 25.39
C SER A 2 22.10 30.71 24.09
N TYR A 3 22.65 31.30 23.03
CA TYR A 3 22.95 30.57 21.81
C TYR A 3 24.18 29.69 22.05
N LEU A 4 24.06 28.41 21.72
CA LEU A 4 25.18 27.47 21.72
C LEU A 4 25.88 27.61 20.38
N ILE A 5 27.11 28.13 20.37
CA ILE A 5 27.95 28.25 19.18
C ILE A 5 28.90 27.05 19.18
N ALA A 6 28.67 26.11 18.28
CA ALA A 6 29.63 25.04 18.01
C ALA A 6 30.59 25.50 16.89
N ALA A 7 31.81 24.98 16.85
CA ALA A 7 32.75 25.17 15.75
C ALA A 7 33.04 23.82 15.10
N PRO A 8 32.16 23.31 14.22
CA PRO A 8 32.24 21.95 13.67
C PRO A 8 33.57 21.67 12.96
N GLU A 9 34.13 22.66 12.27
CA GLU A 9 35.42 22.56 11.56
C GLU A 9 36.56 22.29 12.54
N SER A 10 36.57 22.96 13.69
CA SER A 10 37.56 22.77 14.75
C SER A 10 37.47 21.38 15.39
N ILE A 11 36.25 20.86 15.54
CA ILE A 11 35.99 19.52 16.11
C ILE A 11 36.52 18.43 15.16
N LEU A 12 36.24 18.56 13.85
CA LEU A 12 36.71 17.62 12.84
C LEU A 12 38.23 17.66 12.67
N ALA A 13 38.84 18.84 12.70
CA ALA A 13 40.31 18.98 12.70
C ALA A 13 40.96 18.32 13.93
N THR A 14 40.33 18.44 15.09
CA THR A 14 40.77 17.79 16.33
C THR A 14 40.66 16.27 16.23
N ALA A 15 39.55 15.74 15.69
CA ALA A 15 39.37 14.31 15.49
C ALA A 15 40.42 13.71 14.55
N SER A 16 40.77 14.41 13.46
CA SER A 16 41.86 14.01 12.55
C SER A 16 43.21 13.98 13.25
N SER A 17 43.52 15.01 14.06
CA SER A 17 44.76 15.08 14.83
C SER A 17 44.85 13.92 15.85
N LEU A 18 43.76 13.62 16.55
CA LEU A 18 43.68 12.51 17.48
C LEU A 18 43.83 11.15 16.79
N SER A 19 43.27 10.97 15.60
CA SER A 19 43.49 9.76 14.79
C SER A 19 44.97 9.56 14.46
N SER A 20 45.67 10.63 14.06
CA SER A 20 47.12 10.59 13.79
C SER A 20 47.94 10.26 15.03
N ILE A 21 47.55 10.78 16.20
CA ILE A 21 48.19 10.45 17.48
C ILE A 21 47.98 8.96 17.80
N GLY A 22 46.74 8.46 17.68
CA GLY A 22 46.41 7.05 17.91
C GLY A 22 47.22 6.12 17.01
N SER A 23 47.34 6.44 15.72
CA SER A 23 48.18 5.68 14.78
C SER A 23 49.65 5.67 15.19
N THR A 24 50.19 6.81 15.62
CA THR A 24 51.59 6.91 16.08
C THR A 24 51.84 6.04 17.31
N ILE A 25 50.93 6.08 18.30
CA ILE A 25 51.05 5.28 19.53
C ILE A 25 50.93 3.78 19.24
N THR A 26 49.97 3.37 18.42
CA THR A 26 49.80 1.96 18.03
C THR A 26 51.03 1.44 17.28
N SER A 27 51.59 2.25 16.37
CA SER A 27 52.83 1.90 15.66
C SER A 27 54.03 1.78 16.60
N ALA A 28 54.15 2.68 17.59
CA ALA A 28 55.23 2.63 18.58
C ALA A 28 55.11 1.38 19.48
N ASN A 29 53.90 1.05 19.92
CA ASN A 29 53.63 -0.15 20.73
C ASN A 29 53.91 -1.45 19.97
N ALA A 30 53.60 -1.48 18.67
CA ALA A 30 53.93 -2.62 17.82
C ALA A 30 55.45 -2.76 17.60
N ALA A 31 56.16 -1.65 17.37
CA ALA A 31 57.62 -1.66 17.18
C ALA A 31 58.39 -2.08 18.43
N ALA A 32 57.86 -1.77 19.63
CA ALA A 32 58.46 -2.17 20.90
C ALA A 32 58.20 -3.64 21.29
N ALA A 33 57.25 -4.32 20.63
CA ALA A 33 56.81 -5.66 21.02
C ALA A 33 57.95 -6.72 20.98
N PRO A 34 58.80 -6.82 19.94
CA PRO A 34 59.84 -7.86 19.90
C PRO A 34 60.86 -7.71 21.04
N ALA A 35 61.29 -6.47 21.30
CA ALA A 35 62.30 -6.19 22.33
C ALA A 35 61.80 -6.41 23.77
N THR A 36 60.48 -6.37 23.98
CA THR A 36 59.86 -6.47 25.32
C THR A 36 59.28 -7.85 25.60
N LEU A 37 58.91 -8.62 24.58
CA LEU A 37 58.35 -9.98 24.72
C LEU A 37 59.41 -11.08 24.75
N GLU A 38 60.60 -10.82 24.20
CA GLU A 38 61.69 -11.80 24.07
C GLU A 38 62.87 -11.47 24.99
N VAL A 39 62.58 -11.11 26.25
CA VAL A 39 63.63 -10.85 27.24
C VAL A 39 64.33 -12.16 27.59
N LEU A 40 65.59 -12.28 27.21
CA LEU A 40 66.44 -13.42 27.52
C LEU A 40 66.95 -13.34 28.97
N ALA A 41 67.08 -14.50 29.62
CA ALA A 41 67.70 -14.59 30.93
C ALA A 41 69.18 -14.19 30.85
N ALA A 42 69.64 -13.33 31.77
CA ALA A 42 71.02 -12.85 31.80
C ALA A 42 72.05 -13.94 32.20
N GLY A 43 71.58 -15.00 32.88
CA GLY A 43 72.37 -16.15 33.32
C GLY A 43 71.53 -17.43 33.31
N ALA A 44 72.18 -18.59 33.53
CA ALA A 44 71.53 -19.91 33.54
C ALA A 44 70.82 -20.25 34.87
N ASP A 45 70.81 -19.31 35.82
CA ASP A 45 70.21 -19.47 37.14
C ASP A 45 68.69 -19.21 37.13
N GLU A 46 68.02 -19.78 38.13
CA GLU A 46 66.57 -19.70 38.29
C GLU A 46 66.06 -18.26 38.53
N VAL A 47 66.90 -17.38 39.09
CA VAL A 47 66.53 -15.97 39.35
C VAL A 47 66.51 -15.18 38.05
N SER A 48 67.54 -15.30 37.22
CA SER A 48 67.60 -14.70 35.88
C SER A 48 66.46 -15.19 34.98
N ALA A 49 66.13 -16.48 35.04
CA ALA A 49 65.00 -17.05 34.32
C ALA A 49 63.65 -16.50 34.82
N ALA A 50 63.45 -16.40 36.15
CA ALA A 50 62.23 -15.85 36.72
C ALA A 50 62.03 -14.35 36.38
N ILE A 51 63.10 -13.56 36.37
CA ILE A 51 63.06 -12.13 35.98
C ILE A 51 62.69 -11.98 34.50
N ALA A 52 63.31 -12.76 33.61
CA ALA A 52 62.97 -12.77 32.18
C ALA A 52 61.48 -13.12 31.93
N VAL A 53 60.96 -14.10 32.67
CA VAL A 53 59.53 -14.47 32.63
C VAL A 53 58.64 -13.34 33.13
N LEU A 54 59.02 -12.65 34.23
CA LEU A 54 58.25 -11.52 34.76
C LEU A 54 58.13 -10.38 33.74
N PHE A 55 59.25 -9.96 33.14
CA PHE A 55 59.24 -8.89 32.14
C PHE A 55 58.46 -9.28 30.88
N SER A 56 58.60 -10.52 30.43
CA SER A 56 57.85 -11.04 29.27
C SER A 56 56.34 -11.14 29.57
N ALA A 57 55.96 -11.49 30.80
CA ALA A 57 54.55 -11.49 31.23
C ALA A 57 53.99 -10.06 31.29
N HIS A 58 54.73 -9.12 31.89
CA HIS A 58 54.33 -7.71 31.95
C HIS A 58 54.18 -7.11 30.54
N ALA A 59 55.06 -7.46 29.60
CA ALA A 59 54.96 -7.02 28.22
C ALA A 59 53.69 -7.54 27.52
N ARG A 60 53.26 -8.79 27.79
CA ARG A 60 51.99 -9.33 27.27
C ARG A 60 50.78 -8.59 27.84
N ASP A 61 50.78 -8.31 29.14
CA ASP A 61 49.72 -7.54 29.79
C ASP A 61 49.66 -6.11 29.24
N PHE A 62 50.82 -5.47 29.04
CA PHE A 62 50.91 -4.14 28.43
C PHE A 62 50.38 -4.12 27.00
N GLN A 63 50.69 -5.14 26.18
CA GLN A 63 50.17 -5.25 24.82
C GLN A 63 48.64 -5.43 24.82
N ALA A 64 48.12 -6.26 25.72
CA ALA A 64 46.68 -6.45 25.88
C ALA A 64 45.99 -5.14 26.31
N LEU A 65 46.54 -4.42 27.30
CA LEU A 65 46.01 -3.14 27.76
C LEU A 65 46.08 -2.07 26.65
N SER A 66 47.18 -2.02 25.91
CA SER A 66 47.38 -1.07 24.80
C SER A 66 46.36 -1.30 23.68
N ALA A 67 46.00 -2.55 23.39
CA ALA A 67 44.95 -2.87 22.43
C ALA A 67 43.57 -2.39 22.91
N HIS A 68 43.25 -2.54 24.22
CA HIS A 68 42.02 -2.00 24.80
C HIS A 68 41.98 -0.46 24.75
N ALA A 69 43.11 0.19 25.06
CA ALA A 69 43.23 1.64 24.98
C ALA A 69 43.08 2.17 23.54
N ALA A 70 43.65 1.47 22.55
CA ALA A 70 43.49 1.80 21.14
C ALA A 70 42.02 1.69 20.69
N ALA A 71 41.33 0.62 21.10
CA ALA A 71 39.91 0.44 20.79
C ALA A 71 39.03 1.55 21.40
N PHE A 72 39.31 1.95 22.65
CA PHE A 72 38.64 3.08 23.29
C PHE A 72 38.92 4.39 22.57
N HIS A 73 40.19 4.65 22.21
CA HIS A 73 40.58 5.84 21.44
C HIS A 73 39.86 5.91 20.09
N ASP A 74 39.77 4.79 19.38
CA ASP A 74 39.03 4.72 18.11
C ASP A 74 37.54 4.96 18.28
N GLN A 75 36.93 4.49 19.39
CA GLN A 75 35.54 4.82 19.71
C GLN A 75 35.37 6.31 20.00
N PHE A 76 36.29 6.91 20.75
CA PHE A 76 36.29 8.34 21.06
C PHE A 76 36.42 9.21 19.80
N VAL A 77 37.39 8.92 18.92
CA VAL A 77 37.58 9.65 17.66
C VAL A 77 36.36 9.50 16.74
N ARG A 78 35.76 8.30 16.67
CA ARG A 78 34.50 8.08 15.93
C ARG A 78 33.35 8.91 16.49
N ALA A 79 33.18 8.93 17.81
CA ALA A 79 32.14 9.72 18.47
C ALA A 79 32.34 11.22 18.22
N LEU A 80 33.58 11.73 18.31
CA LEU A 80 33.92 13.12 18.06
C LEU A 80 33.65 13.54 16.61
N THR A 81 34.05 12.70 15.65
CA THR A 81 33.79 12.92 14.21
C THR A 81 32.29 12.95 13.93
N THR A 82 31.54 12.00 14.50
CA THR A 82 30.08 11.91 14.34
C THR A 82 29.41 13.14 14.95
N GLY A 83 29.78 13.53 16.16
CA GLY A 83 29.28 14.74 16.82
C GLY A 83 29.54 16.01 16.01
N GLY A 84 30.77 16.21 15.52
CA GLY A 84 31.13 17.35 14.66
C GLY A 84 30.27 17.42 13.39
N SER A 85 30.07 16.29 12.72
CA SER A 85 29.20 16.23 11.53
C SER A 85 27.73 16.52 11.83
N ALA A 86 27.22 16.12 13.00
CA ALA A 86 25.84 16.38 13.40
C ALA A 86 25.58 17.87 13.67
N TYR A 87 26.53 18.57 14.30
CA TYR A 87 26.44 20.02 14.50
C TYR A 87 26.51 20.78 13.17
N ALA A 88 27.41 20.41 12.26
CA ALA A 88 27.48 21.01 10.92
C ALA A 88 26.16 20.84 10.13
N ALA A 89 25.55 19.65 10.21
CA ALA A 89 24.26 19.38 9.59
C ALA A 89 23.13 20.22 10.21
N ALA A 90 23.14 20.40 11.53
CA ALA A 90 22.16 21.23 12.23
C ALA A 90 22.28 22.72 11.84
N GLU A 91 23.50 23.25 11.71
CA GLU A 91 23.72 24.62 11.23
C GLU A 91 23.23 24.81 9.79
N ALA A 92 23.55 23.88 8.90
CA ALA A 92 23.06 23.90 7.53
C ALA A 92 21.52 23.89 7.47
N ALA A 93 20.86 23.06 8.28
CA ALA A 93 19.39 23.01 8.36
C ALA A 93 18.80 24.34 8.87
N ASN A 94 19.42 24.98 9.87
CA ASN A 94 18.96 26.27 10.40
C ASN A 94 19.09 27.42 9.38
N VAL A 95 20.18 27.45 8.60
CA VAL A 95 20.36 28.42 7.52
C VAL A 95 19.32 28.23 6.42
N GLN A 96 19.07 26.98 6.01
CA GLN A 96 18.02 26.65 5.04
C GLN A 96 16.63 27.10 5.51
N GLN A 97 16.31 26.90 6.78
CA GLN A 97 15.02 27.33 7.35
C GLN A 97 14.87 28.85 7.36
N SER A 98 15.95 29.58 7.63
CA SER A 98 15.95 31.06 7.59
C SER A 98 15.69 31.58 6.17
N LEU A 99 16.30 30.95 5.16
CA LEU A 99 16.06 31.28 3.76
C LEU A 99 14.61 30.96 3.34
N LEU A 100 14.07 29.80 3.74
CA LEU A 100 12.67 29.46 3.49
C LEU A 100 11.70 30.44 4.17
N ALA A 101 12.02 30.92 5.37
CA ALA A 101 11.21 31.92 6.06
C ALA A 101 11.14 33.23 5.25
N VAL A 102 12.26 33.69 4.70
CA VAL A 102 12.31 34.87 3.82
C VAL A 102 11.47 34.66 2.54
N ILE A 103 11.60 33.49 1.90
CA ILE A 103 10.84 33.15 0.70
C ILE A 103 9.34 33.05 0.98
N ASN A 104 8.96 32.49 2.13
CA ASN A 104 7.57 32.29 2.50
C ASN A 104 6.90 33.51 3.12
N ALA A 105 7.66 34.48 3.66
CA ALA A 105 7.09 35.62 4.37
C ALA A 105 6.05 36.41 3.55
N PRO A 106 6.26 36.72 2.25
CA PRO A 106 5.27 37.43 1.45
C PRO A 106 3.96 36.66 1.30
N THR A 107 4.01 35.35 1.03
CA THR A 107 2.80 34.55 0.83
C THR A 107 2.09 34.23 2.14
N LEU A 108 2.85 34.02 3.22
CA LEU A 108 2.28 33.82 4.54
C LEU A 108 1.52 35.08 5.00
N ALA A 109 2.07 36.27 4.72
CA ALA A 109 1.41 37.54 5.01
C ALA A 109 0.16 37.78 4.13
N LEU A 110 0.20 37.42 2.85
CA LEU A 110 -0.88 37.73 1.90
C LEU A 110 -2.04 36.71 1.95
N VAL A 111 -1.72 35.43 2.09
CA VAL A 111 -2.70 34.34 1.95
C VAL A 111 -2.66 33.32 3.09
N GLY A 112 -1.89 33.58 4.15
CA GLY A 112 -1.85 32.70 5.33
C GLY A 112 -1.22 31.33 5.08
N ARG A 113 -0.53 31.15 3.95
CA ARG A 113 0.05 29.86 3.53
C ARG A 113 1.45 30.04 2.94
N PRO A 114 2.43 29.17 3.29
CA PRO A 114 3.76 29.25 2.71
C PRO A 114 3.72 28.97 1.20
N LEU A 115 4.68 29.52 0.46
CA LEU A 115 4.87 29.21 -0.96
C LEU A 115 5.48 27.80 -1.11
N ILE A 116 6.43 27.49 -0.24
CA ILE A 116 7.18 26.24 -0.18
C ILE A 116 7.15 25.70 1.25
N GLY A 117 6.68 24.48 1.43
CA GLY A 117 6.72 23.79 2.72
C GLY A 117 5.71 22.66 2.81
N ASN A 118 5.98 21.63 3.60
CA ASN A 118 5.02 20.56 3.81
C ASN A 118 3.89 21.02 4.75
N GLY A 119 2.71 20.45 4.56
CA GLY A 119 1.61 20.59 5.49
C GLY A 119 1.89 19.84 6.79
N SER A 120 1.54 20.45 7.92
CA SER A 120 1.58 19.77 9.22
C SER A 120 0.58 18.61 9.25
N ALA A 121 0.97 17.49 9.86
CA ALA A 121 0.04 16.43 10.17
C ALA A 121 -1.03 16.91 11.17
N GLY A 122 -2.22 16.33 11.08
CA GLY A 122 -3.26 16.47 12.09
C GLY A 122 -2.87 15.78 13.39
N ALA A 123 -3.35 16.31 14.52
CA ALA A 123 -3.04 15.75 15.83
C ALA A 123 -3.61 14.32 15.97
N PRO A 124 -2.81 13.33 16.44
CA PRO A 124 -3.31 11.97 16.65
C PRO A 124 -4.49 11.91 17.62
N SER A 125 -5.39 10.97 17.41
CA SER A 125 -6.60 10.72 18.24
C SER A 125 -7.54 11.93 18.36
N THR A 126 -7.50 12.85 17.41
CA THR A 126 -8.43 14.00 17.36
C THR A 126 -9.34 13.99 16.14
N GLY A 127 -9.00 13.21 15.11
CA GLY A 127 -9.61 13.31 13.79
C GLY A 127 -9.28 14.61 13.05
N ALA A 128 -8.29 15.38 13.51
CA ALA A 128 -7.91 16.63 12.86
C ALA A 128 -7.34 16.37 11.47
N ASN A 129 -7.76 17.19 10.50
CA ASN A 129 -7.23 17.10 9.14
C ASN A 129 -5.76 17.49 9.08
N GLY A 130 -5.03 16.89 8.15
CA GLY A 130 -3.72 17.34 7.76
C GLY A 130 -3.81 18.70 7.07
N GLN A 131 -2.85 19.58 7.35
CA GLN A 131 -2.79 20.88 6.70
C GLN A 131 -2.34 20.72 5.25
N ALA A 132 -2.75 21.64 4.39
CA ALA A 132 -2.26 21.68 3.02
C ALA A 132 -0.75 21.97 2.98
N GLY A 133 -0.07 21.44 1.96
CA GLY A 133 1.27 21.86 1.59
C GLY A 133 1.32 23.33 1.16
N GLY A 134 2.53 23.82 0.97
CA GLY A 134 2.81 25.15 0.43
C GLY A 134 2.19 25.31 -0.94
N ILE A 135 1.92 26.55 -1.35
CA ILE A 135 1.14 26.85 -2.56
C ILE A 135 1.72 26.19 -3.80
N LEU A 136 3.04 26.24 -4.00
CA LEU A 136 3.69 25.67 -5.18
C LEU A 136 4.32 24.32 -4.89
N VAL A 137 5.01 24.21 -3.76
CA VAL A 137 5.81 23.04 -3.41
C VAL A 137 5.52 22.62 -1.98
N GLY A 138 5.19 21.36 -1.79
CA GLY A 138 4.99 20.79 -0.48
C GLY A 138 4.05 19.60 -0.49
N ASN A 139 4.39 18.57 0.27
CA ASN A 139 3.46 17.48 0.52
C ASN A 139 2.32 17.97 1.42
N GLY A 140 1.14 17.41 1.23
CA GLY A 140 0.06 17.58 2.19
C GLY A 140 0.37 16.85 3.50
N GLY A 141 -0.09 17.42 4.62
CA GLY A 141 0.05 16.77 5.93
C GLY A 141 -0.85 15.54 6.03
N ALA A 142 -0.42 14.51 6.76
CA ALA A 142 -1.28 13.37 7.05
C ALA A 142 -2.45 13.78 7.97
N GLY A 143 -3.63 13.20 7.77
CA GLY A 143 -4.74 13.32 8.70
C GLY A 143 -4.44 12.63 10.03
N GLY A 144 -4.85 13.24 11.13
CA GLY A 144 -4.74 12.66 12.47
C GLY A 144 -5.72 11.49 12.63
N SER A 145 -5.34 10.46 13.37
CA SER A 145 -6.26 9.38 13.70
C SER A 145 -7.46 9.91 14.52
N GLY A 146 -8.61 9.25 14.39
CA GLY A 146 -9.80 9.55 15.19
C GLY A 146 -9.66 9.08 16.65
N ALA A 147 -10.26 9.81 17.59
CA ALA A 147 -10.55 9.29 18.93
C ALA A 147 -11.55 8.11 18.85
N VAL A 148 -11.78 7.40 19.94
CA VAL A 148 -12.78 6.32 20.01
C VAL A 148 -14.13 6.74 19.39
N GLY A 149 -14.56 6.03 18.34
CA GLY A 149 -15.81 6.29 17.62
C GLY A 149 -15.79 7.52 16.70
N GLN A 150 -14.67 8.26 16.63
CA GLN A 150 -14.51 9.45 15.79
C GLN A 150 -13.81 9.12 14.49
N ARG A 151 -14.20 9.84 13.44
CA ARG A 151 -13.58 9.73 12.12
C ARG A 151 -12.10 10.13 12.17
N GLY A 152 -11.28 9.49 11.33
CA GLY A 152 -9.94 9.97 11.03
C GLY A 152 -9.99 11.26 10.20
N GLY A 153 -9.01 12.13 10.41
CA GLY A 153 -8.90 13.39 9.66
C GLY A 153 -8.54 13.14 8.21
N ASP A 154 -8.99 13.99 7.32
CA ASP A 154 -8.57 13.94 5.92
C ASP A 154 -7.10 14.36 5.77
N GLY A 155 -6.41 13.78 4.80
CA GLY A 155 -5.08 14.20 4.40
C GLY A 155 -5.12 15.55 3.70
N GLY A 156 -4.12 16.38 3.95
CA GLY A 156 -3.98 17.69 3.31
C GLY A 156 -3.69 17.57 1.81
N ALA A 157 -4.14 18.54 1.03
CA ALA A 157 -3.72 18.64 -0.37
C ALA A 157 -2.24 19.04 -0.46
N ALA A 158 -1.55 18.57 -1.50
CA ALA A 158 -0.21 19.02 -1.83
C ALA A 158 -0.18 20.43 -2.44
N GLY A 159 1.03 20.95 -2.63
CA GLY A 159 1.28 22.13 -3.45
C GLY A 159 1.01 21.91 -4.92
N LEU A 160 0.72 22.99 -5.64
CA LEU A 160 0.21 22.94 -7.02
C LEU A 160 1.14 22.24 -8.00
N LEU A 161 2.46 22.38 -7.85
CA LEU A 161 3.44 21.84 -8.81
C LEU A 161 4.01 20.53 -8.31
N PHE A 162 4.64 20.56 -7.14
CA PHE A 162 5.36 19.41 -6.57
C PHE A 162 4.86 19.11 -5.17
N GLY A 163 4.58 17.83 -4.93
CA GLY A 163 4.21 17.32 -3.62
C GLY A 163 3.11 16.28 -3.71
N ASN A 164 3.16 15.31 -2.81
CA ASN A 164 2.18 14.25 -2.70
C ASN A 164 1.08 14.66 -1.72
N GLY A 165 -0.15 14.26 -2.02
CA GLY A 165 -1.27 14.44 -1.10
C GLY A 165 -1.01 13.69 0.21
N GLY A 166 -1.45 14.27 1.32
CA GLY A 166 -1.33 13.64 2.62
C GLY A 166 -2.21 12.40 2.74
N ASN A 167 -1.78 11.41 3.49
CA ASN A 167 -2.62 10.24 3.76
C ASN A 167 -3.78 10.62 4.69
N GLY A 168 -4.94 10.01 4.52
CA GLY A 168 -6.04 10.12 5.47
C GLY A 168 -5.71 9.41 6.78
N GLY A 169 -6.18 9.96 7.90
CA GLY A 169 -6.02 9.36 9.22
C GLY A 169 -6.95 8.16 9.42
N ASN A 170 -6.53 7.20 10.24
CA ASN A 170 -7.38 6.05 10.56
C ASN A 170 -8.57 6.47 11.43
N GLY A 171 -9.73 5.84 11.23
CA GLY A 171 -10.88 5.98 12.11
C GLY A 171 -10.62 5.37 13.48
N GLY A 172 -11.12 6.02 14.53
CA GLY A 172 -10.91 5.53 15.90
C GLY A 172 -11.87 4.41 16.26
N GLY A 173 -11.32 3.32 16.79
CA GLY A 173 -12.05 2.11 17.12
C GLY A 173 -12.26 1.86 18.61
N SER A 174 -13.31 1.12 18.93
CA SER A 174 -13.51 0.45 20.23
C SER A 174 -14.60 -0.61 20.10
N ALA A 175 -14.44 -1.72 20.82
CA ALA A 175 -15.41 -2.83 20.84
C ALA A 175 -16.79 -2.43 21.43
N THR A 176 -16.92 -1.24 22.02
CA THR A 176 -18.12 -0.79 22.74
C THR A 176 -18.91 0.31 22.03
N VAL A 177 -18.42 0.84 20.91
CA VAL A 177 -19.07 1.91 20.15
C VAL A 177 -19.07 1.61 18.66
N ILE A 178 -19.89 2.34 17.90
CA ILE A 178 -19.76 2.39 16.44
C ILE A 178 -18.41 3.03 16.12
N ALA A 179 -17.60 2.37 15.30
CA ALA A 179 -16.27 2.88 14.98
C ALA A 179 -16.33 4.07 14.03
N GLY A 180 -15.32 4.93 14.11
CA GLY A 180 -15.17 6.02 13.16
C GLY A 180 -14.67 5.55 11.81
N ASP A 181 -15.07 6.24 10.74
CA ASP A 181 -14.54 5.99 9.40
C ASP A 181 -13.09 6.50 9.26
N GLY A 182 -12.38 5.99 8.27
CA GLY A 182 -11.09 6.53 7.86
C GLY A 182 -11.23 7.87 7.15
N GLY A 183 -10.22 8.72 7.31
CA GLY A 183 -10.05 9.98 6.60
C GLY A 183 -9.75 9.78 5.12
N ASN A 184 -10.16 10.71 4.26
CA ASN A 184 -9.83 10.66 2.85
C ASN A 184 -8.35 11.04 2.63
N GLY A 185 -7.72 10.50 1.60
CA GLY A 185 -6.41 10.96 1.15
C GLY A 185 -6.49 12.33 0.47
N GLY A 186 -5.46 13.15 0.64
CA GLY A 186 -5.34 14.46 0.01
C GLY A 186 -4.97 14.36 -1.46
N ALA A 187 -5.28 15.40 -2.24
CA ALA A 187 -4.91 15.49 -3.64
C ALA A 187 -3.40 15.74 -3.83
N GLY A 188 -2.80 15.12 -4.85
CA GLY A 188 -1.43 15.41 -5.28
C GLY A 188 -1.31 16.70 -6.09
N GLY A 189 -0.10 17.27 -6.12
CA GLY A 189 0.26 18.37 -7.01
C GLY A 189 0.42 17.91 -8.46
N LEU A 190 0.69 18.81 -9.40
CA LEU A 190 0.80 18.52 -10.84
C LEU A 190 1.65 17.26 -11.16
N PHE A 191 2.77 17.10 -10.47
CA PHE A 191 3.68 15.94 -10.58
C PHE A 191 3.58 14.95 -9.41
N GLY A 192 2.67 15.19 -8.48
CA GLY A 192 2.55 14.47 -7.23
C GLY A 192 1.43 13.44 -7.22
N THR A 193 1.61 12.43 -6.38
CA THR A 193 0.63 11.37 -6.20
C THR A 193 -0.47 11.79 -5.24
N GLY A 194 -1.67 11.23 -5.40
CA GLY A 194 -2.72 11.33 -4.39
C GLY A 194 -2.34 10.57 -3.12
N GLY A 195 -2.77 11.06 -1.96
CA GLY A 195 -2.57 10.38 -0.68
C GLY A 195 -3.48 9.17 -0.53
N THR A 196 -3.10 8.16 0.25
CA THR A 196 -3.97 7.01 0.51
C THR A 196 -5.11 7.38 1.46
N GLY A 197 -6.28 6.77 1.30
CA GLY A 197 -7.34 6.85 2.31
C GLY A 197 -6.95 6.13 3.60
N GLY A 198 -7.38 6.66 4.74
CA GLY A 198 -7.21 6.04 6.04
C GLY A 198 -8.10 4.82 6.21
N SER A 199 -7.69 3.85 7.03
CA SER A 199 -8.56 2.70 7.32
C SER A 199 -9.72 3.11 8.25
N GLY A 200 -10.85 2.44 8.13
CA GLY A 200 -11.91 2.54 9.13
C GLY A 200 -11.53 1.89 10.45
N GLY A 201 -12.13 2.36 11.54
CA GLY A 201 -11.90 1.84 12.88
C GLY A 201 -12.60 0.49 13.11
N PHE A 202 -12.07 -0.30 14.03
CA PHE A 202 -12.74 -1.49 14.57
C PHE A 202 -13.83 -1.10 15.57
N GLY A 203 -15.00 -1.74 15.54
CA GLY A 203 -16.01 -1.52 16.58
C GLY A 203 -17.27 -2.35 16.43
N LEU A 204 -18.35 -1.96 17.14
CA LEU A 204 -19.66 -2.64 17.06
C LEU A 204 -20.06 -2.83 15.59
N ASN A 205 -20.05 -1.71 14.87
CA ASN A 205 -19.97 -1.66 13.42
C ASN A 205 -18.57 -1.18 13.06
N GLY A 206 -17.96 -1.79 12.05
CA GLY A 206 -16.68 -1.32 11.55
C GLY A 206 -16.87 -0.01 10.78
N GLY A 207 -15.95 0.94 10.94
CA GLY A 207 -15.97 2.19 10.19
C GLY A 207 -15.59 1.95 8.73
N ALA A 208 -16.12 2.73 7.81
CA ALA A 208 -15.71 2.66 6.40
C ALA A 208 -14.25 3.14 6.23
N GLY A 209 -13.55 2.62 5.23
CA GLY A 209 -12.28 3.17 4.79
C GLY A 209 -12.47 4.50 4.07
N GLY A 210 -11.52 5.41 4.21
CA GLY A 210 -11.52 6.69 3.50
C GLY A 210 -11.17 6.53 2.03
N ALA A 211 -11.64 7.45 1.18
CA ALA A 211 -11.30 7.43 -0.23
C ALA A 211 -9.82 7.80 -0.45
N GLY A 212 -9.21 7.26 -1.50
CA GLY A 212 -7.90 7.70 -1.97
C GLY A 212 -7.95 9.09 -2.61
N GLY A 213 -6.88 9.84 -2.47
CA GLY A 213 -6.73 11.16 -3.06
C GLY A 213 -6.51 11.10 -4.57
N ALA A 214 -7.03 12.10 -5.29
CA ALA A 214 -6.75 12.24 -6.71
C ALA A 214 -5.27 12.55 -6.97
N ALA A 215 -4.74 12.05 -8.08
CA ALA A 215 -3.41 12.44 -8.55
C ALA A 215 -3.43 13.82 -9.21
N GLY A 216 -2.28 14.50 -9.28
CA GLY A 216 -2.12 15.54 -10.30
C GLY A 216 -1.77 14.96 -11.65
N LEU A 217 -1.65 15.83 -12.66
CA LEU A 217 -1.60 15.50 -14.08
C LEU A 217 -0.66 14.33 -14.45
N PHE A 218 0.52 14.27 -13.83
CA PHE A 218 1.55 13.26 -14.09
C PHE A 218 1.73 12.25 -12.94
N GLY A 219 1.00 12.43 -11.84
CA GLY A 219 1.08 11.55 -10.68
C GLY A 219 0.14 10.35 -10.77
N THR A 220 0.29 9.41 -9.84
CA THR A 220 -0.62 8.29 -9.64
C THR A 220 -1.61 8.59 -8.52
N ALA A 221 -2.83 8.07 -8.61
CA ALA A 221 -3.82 8.33 -7.58
C ALA A 221 -3.55 7.50 -6.31
N GLY A 222 -4.09 7.96 -5.18
CA GLY A 222 -4.02 7.21 -3.92
C GLY A 222 -5.00 6.05 -3.89
N SER A 223 -4.65 4.98 -3.19
CA SER A 223 -5.58 3.87 -2.92
C SER A 223 -6.62 4.27 -1.87
N GLY A 224 -7.79 3.64 -1.92
CA GLY A 224 -8.77 3.70 -0.84
C GLY A 224 -8.30 2.95 0.40
N GLY A 225 -8.76 3.39 1.57
CA GLY A 225 -8.48 2.75 2.85
C GLY A 225 -9.33 1.48 3.06
N ALA A 226 -8.83 0.54 3.85
CA ALA A 226 -9.60 -0.65 4.22
C ALA A 226 -10.77 -0.28 5.15
N GLY A 227 -11.88 -1.00 5.03
CA GLY A 227 -12.98 -0.96 5.99
C GLY A 227 -12.61 -1.64 7.31
N GLY A 228 -13.18 -1.17 8.40
CA GLY A 228 -12.95 -1.66 9.74
C GLY A 228 -13.72 -2.94 10.08
N LEU A 229 -13.21 -3.69 11.05
CA LEU A 229 -13.84 -4.92 11.57
C LEU A 229 -15.10 -4.60 12.40
N GLY A 230 -16.18 -5.34 12.17
CA GLY A 230 -17.41 -5.31 12.97
C GLY A 230 -17.54 -6.54 13.89
N VAL A 231 -17.88 -6.36 15.17
CA VAL A 231 -17.84 -7.44 16.19
C VAL A 231 -19.18 -7.83 16.83
N VAL A 232 -20.27 -7.07 16.68
CA VAL A 232 -21.52 -7.35 17.41
C VAL A 232 -22.74 -7.50 16.49
N GLY A 233 -23.62 -8.46 16.81
CA GLY A 233 -24.85 -8.81 16.07
C GLY A 233 -26.04 -7.84 16.20
N SER A 234 -25.80 -6.58 16.54
CA SER A 234 -26.81 -5.52 16.31
C SER A 234 -26.82 -5.18 14.81
N PRO A 235 -27.95 -4.69 14.22
CA PRO A 235 -28.02 -4.43 12.78
C PRO A 235 -26.91 -3.46 12.36
N GLY A 236 -25.85 -3.99 11.76
CA GLY A 236 -24.57 -3.31 11.71
C GLY A 236 -23.55 -4.12 10.92
N ASN A 237 -23.27 -3.66 9.72
CA ASN A 237 -22.28 -4.24 8.84
C ASN A 237 -20.86 -3.89 9.34
N SER A 238 -19.89 -4.69 8.95
CA SER A 238 -18.50 -4.24 8.97
C SER A 238 -18.27 -3.13 7.96
N GLY A 239 -17.18 -2.39 8.12
CA GLY A 239 -16.92 -1.20 7.33
C GLY A 239 -16.67 -1.50 5.86
N ASN A 240 -17.17 -0.67 4.97
CA ASN A 240 -16.87 -0.79 3.54
C ASN A 240 -15.44 -0.31 3.26
N GLY A 241 -14.78 -0.84 2.23
CA GLY A 241 -13.54 -0.28 1.73
C GLY A 241 -13.76 1.06 1.05
N GLY A 242 -12.80 1.97 1.19
CA GLY A 242 -12.83 3.27 0.53
C GLY A 242 -12.57 3.16 -0.97
N ALA A 243 -13.13 4.07 -1.76
CA ALA A 243 -12.83 4.10 -3.19
C ALA A 243 -11.38 4.53 -3.47
N GLY A 244 -10.79 4.05 -4.55
CA GLY A 244 -9.52 4.56 -5.06
C GLY A 244 -9.67 5.96 -5.66
N GLY A 245 -8.60 6.77 -5.60
CA GLY A 245 -8.58 8.11 -6.17
C GLY A 245 -8.54 8.10 -7.70
N ALA A 246 -8.98 9.19 -8.33
CA ALA A 246 -8.87 9.35 -9.78
C ALA A 246 -7.42 9.65 -10.21
N GLY A 247 -6.98 9.01 -11.29
CA GLY A 247 -5.69 9.27 -11.92
C GLY A 247 -5.62 10.66 -12.56
N GLY A 248 -4.42 11.23 -12.63
CA GLY A 248 -4.15 12.39 -13.48
C GLY A 248 -4.10 12.00 -14.94
N LEU A 249 -3.95 12.97 -15.86
CA LEU A 249 -3.95 12.74 -17.32
C LEU A 249 -3.17 11.49 -17.78
N PHE A 250 -2.00 11.25 -17.17
CA PHE A 250 -1.15 10.08 -17.47
C PHE A 250 -1.15 9.01 -16.38
N GLY A 251 -1.77 9.29 -15.24
CA GLY A 251 -1.76 8.43 -14.08
C GLY A 251 -2.86 7.37 -14.10
N PRO A 252 -2.61 6.17 -13.59
CA PRO A 252 -3.66 5.20 -13.32
C PRO A 252 -4.54 5.69 -12.16
N GLY A 253 -5.78 5.19 -12.16
CA GLY A 253 -6.66 5.30 -11.00
C GLY A 253 -6.15 4.45 -9.84
N GLY A 254 -6.50 4.86 -8.62
CA GLY A 254 -6.09 4.18 -7.40
C GLY A 254 -6.87 2.90 -7.18
N ALA A 255 -6.29 1.92 -6.50
CA ALA A 255 -7.04 0.74 -6.09
C ALA A 255 -8.10 1.09 -5.04
N GLY A 256 -9.24 0.41 -5.07
CA GLY A 256 -10.21 0.43 -3.99
C GLY A 256 -9.70 -0.32 -2.76
N GLY A 257 -10.09 0.13 -1.57
CA GLY A 257 -9.76 -0.52 -0.31
C GLY A 257 -10.58 -1.80 -0.10
N THR A 258 -10.07 -2.74 0.68
CA THR A 258 -10.80 -3.96 1.03
C THR A 258 -11.93 -3.65 2.00
N GLY A 259 -13.05 -4.37 1.91
CA GLY A 259 -14.09 -4.36 2.93
C GLY A 259 -13.61 -4.98 4.24
N GLY A 260 -14.10 -4.47 5.36
CA GLY A 260 -13.81 -5.00 6.69
C GLY A 260 -14.52 -6.33 6.93
N ALA A 261 -13.94 -7.17 7.78
CA ALA A 261 -14.57 -8.44 8.16
C ALA A 261 -15.66 -8.24 9.22
N SER A 262 -16.63 -9.16 9.31
CA SER A 262 -17.67 -9.20 10.33
C SER A 262 -17.70 -10.55 11.03
N LEU A 263 -17.68 -10.56 12.37
CA LEU A 263 -17.80 -11.79 13.16
C LEU A 263 -19.25 -12.25 13.34
N ALA A 264 -20.23 -11.38 13.09
CA ALA A 264 -21.64 -11.64 13.44
C ALA A 264 -22.60 -11.47 12.26
N GLN A 265 -22.22 -10.71 11.23
CA GLN A 265 -23.13 -10.19 10.20
C GLN A 265 -22.48 -10.28 8.81
N THR A 266 -22.93 -9.44 7.88
CA THR A 266 -22.37 -9.33 6.53
C THR A 266 -21.01 -8.62 6.55
N GLY A 267 -20.06 -9.16 5.79
CA GLY A 267 -18.78 -8.52 5.51
C GLY A 267 -18.93 -7.20 4.77
N GLY A 268 -17.95 -6.30 4.89
CA GLY A 268 -17.99 -4.98 4.28
C GLY A 268 -17.78 -5.09 2.78
N THR A 269 -18.40 -4.22 1.98
CA THR A 269 -18.12 -4.25 0.55
C THR A 269 -16.71 -3.73 0.27
N GLY A 270 -16.05 -4.25 -0.76
CA GLY A 270 -14.83 -3.65 -1.29
C GLY A 270 -15.10 -2.29 -1.91
N GLY A 271 -14.11 -1.39 -1.85
CA GLY A 271 -14.17 -0.08 -2.48
C GLY A 271 -14.00 -0.18 -3.99
N ALA A 272 -14.62 0.71 -4.75
CA ALA A 272 -14.39 0.79 -6.18
C ALA A 272 -12.96 1.26 -6.50
N GLY A 273 -12.37 0.76 -7.59
CA GLY A 273 -11.17 1.33 -8.17
C GLY A 273 -11.44 2.70 -8.78
N GLY A 274 -10.46 3.59 -8.70
CA GLY A 274 -10.54 4.92 -9.30
C GLY A 274 -10.41 4.88 -10.82
N ALA A 275 -10.98 5.86 -11.51
CA ALA A 275 -10.78 6.01 -12.95
C ALA A 275 -9.33 6.41 -13.28
N GLY A 276 -8.78 5.88 -14.38
CA GLY A 276 -7.54 6.39 -14.95
C GLY A 276 -7.74 7.73 -15.66
N GLY A 277 -6.66 8.51 -15.86
CA GLY A 277 -6.73 9.68 -16.74
C GLY A 277 -6.72 9.29 -18.22
N MET A 278 -6.63 10.27 -19.14
CA MET A 278 -6.76 10.00 -20.59
C MET A 278 -5.80 8.92 -21.13
N PHE A 279 -4.63 8.74 -20.51
CA PHE A 279 -3.62 7.74 -20.87
C PHE A 279 -3.42 6.67 -19.76
N GLY A 280 -4.22 6.70 -18.70
CA GLY A 280 -4.07 5.85 -17.53
C GLY A 280 -5.03 4.67 -17.51
N ALA A 281 -4.61 3.55 -16.92
CA ALA A 281 -5.51 2.45 -16.61
C ALA A 281 -6.43 2.77 -15.43
N GLY A 282 -7.60 2.14 -15.39
CA GLY A 282 -8.45 2.15 -14.20
C GLY A 282 -7.81 1.38 -13.05
N GLY A 283 -8.06 1.81 -11.82
CA GLY A 283 -7.61 1.12 -10.61
C GLY A 283 -8.41 -0.16 -10.36
N THR A 284 -7.84 -1.12 -9.67
CA THR A 284 -8.55 -2.35 -9.29
C THR A 284 -9.61 -2.08 -8.22
N GLY A 285 -10.72 -2.79 -8.24
CA GLY A 285 -11.66 -2.83 -7.13
C GLY A 285 -11.06 -3.56 -5.92
N GLY A 286 -11.46 -3.15 -4.72
CA GLY A 286 -11.06 -3.83 -3.48
C GLY A 286 -11.87 -5.10 -3.25
N ALA A 287 -11.29 -6.08 -2.56
CA ALA A 287 -12.03 -7.29 -2.18
C ALA A 287 -13.12 -6.98 -1.14
N GLY A 288 -14.22 -7.74 -1.17
CA GLY A 288 -15.22 -7.75 -0.10
C GLY A 288 -14.67 -8.43 1.16
N GLY A 289 -15.12 -7.97 2.32
CA GLY A 289 -14.72 -8.51 3.61
C GLY A 289 -15.41 -9.84 3.91
N ALA A 290 -14.78 -10.68 4.73
CA ALA A 290 -15.42 -11.90 5.23
C ALA A 290 -16.61 -11.55 6.14
N GLY A 291 -17.68 -12.32 6.11
CA GLY A 291 -18.78 -12.16 7.07
C GLY A 291 -19.29 -13.49 7.61
N HIS A 292 -20.07 -13.45 8.68
CA HIS A 292 -20.71 -14.63 9.24
C HIS A 292 -21.94 -15.04 8.43
N ASN A 293 -22.89 -14.11 8.23
CA ASN A 293 -24.13 -14.39 7.50
C ASN A 293 -23.98 -14.22 5.99
N ALA A 294 -23.13 -13.29 5.56
CA ALA A 294 -22.82 -13.11 4.15
C ALA A 294 -21.44 -12.48 3.96
N GLY A 295 -20.77 -12.86 2.88
CA GLY A 295 -19.56 -12.17 2.45
C GLY A 295 -19.86 -10.79 1.87
N GLY A 296 -18.91 -9.88 2.02
CA GLY A 296 -19.00 -8.57 1.39
C GLY A 296 -18.88 -8.66 -0.13
N VAL A 297 -19.57 -7.79 -0.86
CA VAL A 297 -19.44 -7.70 -2.32
C VAL A 297 -18.07 -7.12 -2.69
N GLY A 298 -17.40 -7.66 -3.70
CA GLY A 298 -16.19 -7.09 -4.26
C GLY A 298 -16.43 -5.75 -4.97
N GLY A 299 -15.49 -4.82 -4.85
CA GLY A 299 -15.57 -3.51 -5.46
C GLY A 299 -15.43 -3.57 -6.99
N ALA A 300 -16.10 -2.68 -7.70
CA ALA A 300 -15.92 -2.58 -9.15
C ALA A 300 -14.51 -2.06 -9.49
N GLY A 301 -13.94 -2.52 -10.60
CA GLY A 301 -12.75 -1.92 -11.19
C GLY A 301 -13.05 -0.56 -11.81
N GLY A 302 -12.06 0.33 -11.78
CA GLY A 302 -12.15 1.67 -12.35
C GLY A 302 -12.13 1.66 -13.87
N THR A 303 -12.70 2.69 -14.49
CA THR A 303 -12.66 2.86 -15.95
C THR A 303 -11.26 3.23 -16.43
N GLY A 304 -10.86 2.70 -17.59
CA GLY A 304 -9.63 3.11 -18.28
C GLY A 304 -9.75 4.48 -18.97
N GLY A 305 -8.64 5.00 -19.45
CA GLY A 305 -8.54 6.30 -20.11
C GLY A 305 -9.22 6.44 -21.46
N MET A 306 -9.42 7.70 -21.88
CA MET A 306 -10.08 8.08 -23.14
C MET A 306 -9.24 7.86 -24.40
N ILE A 307 -7.91 7.80 -24.31
CA ILE A 307 -7.02 7.54 -25.46
C ILE A 307 -6.37 6.17 -25.30
N PHE A 308 -5.62 5.99 -24.20
CA PHE A 308 -5.04 4.72 -23.80
C PHE A 308 -5.45 4.41 -22.37
N GLY A 309 -5.80 3.16 -22.11
CA GLY A 309 -5.99 2.68 -20.74
C GLY A 309 -6.95 1.52 -20.66
N SER A 310 -6.50 0.41 -20.07
CA SER A 310 -7.37 -0.69 -19.73
C SER A 310 -8.27 -0.33 -18.55
N GLY A 311 -9.45 -0.94 -18.48
CA GLY A 311 -10.22 -0.93 -17.24
C GLY A 311 -9.52 -1.74 -16.14
N GLY A 312 -9.75 -1.37 -14.89
CA GLY A 312 -9.21 -2.09 -13.73
C GLY A 312 -9.97 -3.38 -13.47
N ALA A 313 -9.34 -4.38 -12.86
CA ALA A 313 -10.03 -5.60 -12.44
C ALA A 313 -11.06 -5.29 -11.34
N GLY A 314 -12.16 -6.02 -11.29
CA GLY A 314 -13.06 -6.05 -10.15
C GLY A 314 -12.43 -6.80 -8.98
N GLY A 315 -12.80 -6.42 -7.75
CA GLY A 315 -12.36 -7.11 -6.55
C GLY A 315 -13.17 -8.38 -6.30
N ASP A 316 -12.57 -9.34 -5.61
CA ASP A 316 -13.26 -10.59 -5.26
C ASP A 316 -14.34 -10.37 -4.19
N GLY A 317 -15.38 -11.19 -4.21
CA GLY A 317 -16.36 -11.26 -3.13
C GLY A 317 -15.78 -11.92 -1.88
N GLY A 318 -16.17 -11.42 -0.71
CA GLY A 318 -15.74 -11.98 0.57
C GLY A 318 -16.36 -13.35 0.85
N PRO A 319 -15.69 -14.20 1.62
CA PRO A 319 -16.29 -15.46 2.07
C PRO A 319 -17.35 -15.23 3.15
N ALA A 320 -18.25 -16.20 3.31
CA ALA A 320 -19.23 -16.25 4.38
C ALA A 320 -18.96 -17.41 5.37
N GLY A 321 -19.45 -17.28 6.60
CA GLY A 321 -19.30 -18.26 7.68
C GLY A 321 -20.22 -19.47 7.53
N ILE A 322 -20.39 -20.24 8.60
CA ILE A 322 -21.21 -21.47 8.66
C ILE A 322 -22.71 -21.16 8.83
N GLY A 323 -23.58 -22.02 8.28
CA GLY A 323 -25.03 -21.92 8.33
C GLY A 323 -25.65 -21.52 6.98
N ALA A 324 -26.78 -20.80 6.98
CA ALA A 324 -27.45 -20.31 5.77
C ALA A 324 -26.70 -19.17 5.05
N ALA A 325 -25.36 -19.17 5.12
CA ALA A 325 -24.53 -18.04 4.79
C ALA A 325 -24.24 -17.94 3.27
N LEU A 326 -24.26 -16.70 2.76
CA LEU A 326 -24.10 -16.39 1.33
C LEU A 326 -22.75 -15.76 1.04
N GLY A 327 -21.94 -16.38 0.20
CA GLY A 327 -20.70 -15.79 -0.31
C GLY A 327 -20.94 -14.47 -1.04
N GLY A 328 -20.03 -13.51 -0.88
CA GLY A 328 -20.14 -12.21 -1.52
C GLY A 328 -19.99 -12.30 -3.03
N THR A 329 -20.71 -11.48 -3.80
CA THR A 329 -20.49 -11.46 -5.26
C THR A 329 -19.17 -10.78 -5.62
N GLY A 330 -18.52 -11.25 -6.68
CA GLY A 330 -17.36 -10.58 -7.26
C GLY A 330 -17.74 -9.23 -7.89
N GLY A 331 -16.80 -8.29 -7.86
CA GLY A 331 -16.93 -6.97 -8.44
C GLY A 331 -16.82 -7.00 -9.97
N GLN A 332 -17.48 -6.06 -10.63
CA GLN A 332 -17.38 -5.93 -12.08
C GLN A 332 -15.99 -5.42 -12.47
N GLY A 333 -15.43 -5.93 -13.55
CA GLY A 333 -14.27 -5.34 -14.20
C GLY A 333 -14.61 -3.99 -14.82
N GLY A 334 -13.70 -3.03 -14.69
CA GLY A 334 -13.83 -1.72 -15.31
C GLY A 334 -13.78 -1.79 -16.82
N SER A 335 -14.50 -0.91 -17.50
CA SER A 335 -14.43 -0.82 -18.96
C SER A 335 -13.28 0.08 -19.41
N ALA A 336 -12.64 -0.25 -20.52
CA ALA A 336 -11.86 0.70 -21.29
C ALA A 336 -12.81 1.48 -22.20
N ILE A 337 -12.84 2.81 -22.09
CA ILE A 337 -13.82 3.66 -22.81
C ILE A 337 -13.21 4.44 -23.98
N GLY A 338 -11.88 4.37 -24.11
CA GLY A 338 -11.11 5.14 -25.07
C GLY A 338 -10.91 4.48 -26.44
N LEU A 339 -9.81 4.84 -27.10
CA LEU A 339 -9.44 4.31 -28.42
C LEU A 339 -8.73 2.95 -28.29
N PHE A 340 -7.84 2.83 -27.31
CA PHE A 340 -7.03 1.63 -27.04
C PHE A 340 -7.15 1.18 -25.59
N GLY A 341 -7.36 -0.11 -25.36
CA GLY A 341 -7.36 -0.69 -24.02
C GLY A 341 -8.30 -1.89 -23.89
N ASN A 342 -7.91 -2.81 -23.00
CA ASN A 342 -8.70 -3.98 -22.70
C ASN A 342 -9.68 -3.69 -21.56
N GLY A 343 -10.79 -4.42 -21.54
CA GLY A 343 -11.65 -4.46 -20.37
C GLY A 343 -10.96 -5.15 -19.18
N GLY A 344 -11.26 -4.70 -17.97
CA GLY A 344 -10.77 -5.34 -16.75
C GLY A 344 -11.47 -6.66 -16.49
N ALA A 345 -10.80 -7.62 -15.86
CA ALA A 345 -11.43 -8.86 -15.44
C ALA A 345 -12.48 -8.61 -14.34
N GLY A 346 -13.55 -9.40 -14.30
CA GLY A 346 -14.45 -9.46 -13.15
C GLY A 346 -13.82 -10.21 -11.97
N GLY A 347 -14.15 -9.83 -10.75
CA GLY A 347 -13.69 -10.51 -9.54
C GLY A 347 -14.40 -11.84 -9.32
N ALA A 348 -13.76 -12.77 -8.63
CA ALA A 348 -14.39 -14.03 -8.24
C ALA A 348 -15.50 -13.83 -7.20
N GLY A 349 -16.50 -14.70 -7.19
CA GLY A 349 -17.46 -14.81 -6.10
C GLY A 349 -16.84 -15.46 -4.87
N GLY A 350 -17.19 -14.97 -3.69
CA GLY A 350 -16.75 -15.54 -2.42
C GLY A 350 -17.42 -16.87 -2.13
N ALA A 351 -16.73 -17.72 -1.36
CA ALA A 351 -17.32 -18.96 -0.87
C ALA A 351 -18.44 -18.66 0.14
N GLY A 352 -19.52 -19.43 0.11
CA GLY A 352 -20.52 -19.44 1.18
C GLY A 352 -20.78 -20.86 1.65
N ASP A 353 -21.29 -21.01 2.88
CA ASP A 353 -21.68 -22.33 3.36
C ASP A 353 -22.92 -22.81 2.60
N PHE A 354 -23.98 -21.99 2.51
CA PHE A 354 -25.21 -22.38 1.81
C PHE A 354 -25.26 -21.89 0.36
N THR A 355 -24.74 -20.71 0.05
CA THR A 355 -24.77 -20.23 -1.33
C THR A 355 -23.45 -19.56 -1.70
N GLY A 356 -22.86 -19.99 -2.81
CA GLY A 356 -21.65 -19.37 -3.34
C GLY A 356 -21.96 -18.03 -3.98
N GLY A 357 -21.05 -17.07 -3.83
CA GLY A 357 -21.15 -15.76 -4.46
C GLY A 357 -21.06 -15.85 -5.98
N ARG A 358 -21.80 -15.02 -6.72
CA ARG A 358 -21.64 -14.95 -8.19
C ARG A 358 -20.33 -14.28 -8.57
N GLY A 359 -19.71 -14.75 -9.65
CA GLY A 359 -18.58 -14.08 -10.28
C GLY A 359 -18.98 -12.74 -10.92
N GLY A 360 -18.04 -11.80 -10.90
CA GLY A 360 -18.22 -10.47 -11.47
C GLY A 360 -18.17 -10.47 -13.00
N THR A 361 -18.86 -9.51 -13.62
CA THR A 361 -18.80 -9.35 -15.08
C THR A 361 -17.43 -8.83 -15.51
N GLY A 362 -16.88 -9.33 -16.61
CA GLY A 362 -15.74 -8.71 -17.28
C GLY A 362 -16.10 -7.35 -17.89
N GLY A 363 -15.17 -6.40 -17.86
CA GLY A 363 -15.33 -5.08 -18.44
C GLY A 363 -15.26 -5.10 -19.97
N ASN A 364 -15.88 -4.11 -20.62
CA ASN A 364 -15.80 -3.99 -22.07
C ASN A 364 -14.47 -3.32 -22.49
N ALA A 365 -14.01 -3.65 -23.69
CA ALA A 365 -12.82 -3.06 -24.29
C ALA A 365 -13.08 -1.67 -24.88
N ALA A 366 -11.98 -1.00 -25.22
CA ALA A 366 -11.95 0.26 -25.94
C ALA A 366 -12.54 0.15 -27.35
N ILE A 367 -12.83 1.30 -27.97
CA ILE A 367 -13.58 1.38 -29.22
C ILE A 367 -12.84 0.74 -30.40
N LEU A 368 -11.54 1.02 -30.58
CA LEU A 368 -10.81 0.64 -31.79
C LEU A 368 -10.02 -0.65 -31.62
N PHE A 369 -9.16 -0.71 -30.60
CA PHE A 369 -8.34 -1.88 -30.30
C PHE A 369 -8.46 -2.28 -28.83
N GLY A 370 -8.88 -3.50 -28.58
CA GLY A 370 -8.89 -4.08 -27.25
C GLY A 370 -9.76 -5.31 -27.13
N SER A 371 -9.36 -6.20 -26.23
CA SER A 371 -10.13 -7.38 -25.84
C SER A 371 -11.03 -7.10 -24.64
N GLY A 372 -12.17 -7.78 -24.60
CA GLY A 372 -13.04 -7.76 -23.44
C GLY A 372 -12.39 -8.45 -22.24
N GLY A 373 -12.71 -7.98 -21.04
CA GLY A 373 -12.22 -8.60 -19.81
C GLY A 373 -12.86 -9.95 -19.55
N MET A 374 -12.14 -10.88 -18.91
CA MET A 374 -12.72 -12.15 -18.49
C MET A 374 -13.77 -11.95 -17.39
N GLY A 375 -14.82 -12.78 -17.38
CA GLY A 375 -15.74 -12.87 -16.26
C GLY A 375 -15.09 -13.59 -15.07
N GLY A 376 -15.47 -13.22 -13.85
CA GLY A 376 -14.98 -13.86 -12.63
C GLY A 376 -15.63 -15.23 -12.40
N SER A 377 -14.94 -16.13 -11.71
CA SER A 377 -15.52 -17.42 -11.33
C SER A 377 -16.60 -17.27 -10.26
N GLY A 378 -17.58 -18.17 -10.24
CA GLY A 378 -18.50 -18.31 -9.12
C GLY A 378 -17.83 -18.90 -7.88
N GLY A 379 -18.38 -18.59 -6.71
CA GLY A 379 -17.92 -19.08 -5.42
C GLY A 379 -18.48 -20.46 -5.10
N PHE A 380 -17.75 -21.21 -4.26
CA PHE A 380 -18.15 -22.54 -3.81
C PHE A 380 -19.34 -22.49 -2.82
N ALA A 381 -20.11 -23.58 -2.76
CA ALA A 381 -21.09 -23.85 -1.71
C ALA A 381 -20.75 -25.16 -0.96
N HIS A 382 -20.75 -25.12 0.38
CA HIS A 382 -20.29 -26.24 1.23
C HIS A 382 -21.43 -27.13 1.79
N ALA A 383 -22.62 -26.59 2.03
CA ALA A 383 -23.68 -27.23 2.79
C ALA A 383 -24.79 -27.86 1.91
N ALA A 384 -25.40 -28.92 2.45
CA ALA A 384 -26.49 -29.66 1.82
C ALA A 384 -27.75 -28.80 1.58
N GLY A 385 -28.23 -28.82 0.34
CA GLY A 385 -29.35 -28.00 -0.12
C GLY A 385 -28.97 -26.59 -0.57
N GLY A 386 -27.67 -26.29 -0.58
CA GLY A 386 -27.12 -25.02 -1.05
C GLY A 386 -27.02 -24.88 -2.56
N ASN A 387 -26.57 -23.73 -3.06
CA ASN A 387 -26.33 -23.49 -4.49
C ASN A 387 -24.96 -22.85 -4.69
N ALA A 388 -24.10 -23.45 -5.51
CA ALA A 388 -22.84 -22.80 -5.86
C ALA A 388 -23.08 -21.58 -6.77
N GLY A 389 -22.15 -20.62 -6.72
CA GLY A 389 -22.29 -19.35 -7.40
C GLY A 389 -22.13 -19.48 -8.92
N ALA A 390 -22.92 -18.76 -9.71
CA ALA A 390 -22.70 -18.72 -11.15
C ALA A 390 -21.44 -17.92 -11.51
N GLY A 391 -20.78 -18.31 -12.61
CA GLY A 391 -19.69 -17.56 -13.22
C GLY A 391 -20.17 -16.27 -13.87
N GLY A 392 -19.29 -15.27 -13.91
CA GLY A 392 -19.56 -13.97 -14.49
C GLY A 392 -19.46 -13.97 -16.02
N PRO A 393 -20.26 -13.17 -16.73
CA PRO A 393 -20.11 -13.00 -18.18
C PRO A 393 -18.78 -12.34 -18.54
N GLY A 394 -18.20 -12.72 -19.66
CA GLY A 394 -17.05 -12.04 -20.27
C GLY A 394 -17.46 -10.72 -20.94
N GLY A 395 -16.52 -9.78 -20.99
CA GLY A 395 -16.70 -8.46 -21.57
C GLY A 395 -16.65 -8.45 -23.09
N LYS A 396 -17.23 -7.43 -23.72
CA LYS A 396 -17.21 -7.27 -25.19
C LYS A 396 -15.88 -6.68 -25.67
N ALA A 397 -15.46 -7.08 -26.87
CA ALA A 397 -14.31 -6.50 -27.55
C ALA A 397 -14.61 -5.15 -28.20
N GLY A 398 -13.54 -4.46 -28.63
CA GLY A 398 -13.60 -3.31 -29.52
C GLY A 398 -13.84 -3.70 -30.97
N LEU A 399 -13.61 -2.76 -31.90
CA LEU A 399 -13.64 -3.03 -33.34
C LEU A 399 -12.69 -4.16 -33.70
N ILE A 400 -11.46 -4.10 -33.17
CA ILE A 400 -10.42 -5.11 -33.32
C ILE A 400 -10.06 -5.66 -31.94
N GLY A 401 -10.33 -6.94 -31.72
CA GLY A 401 -9.99 -7.64 -30.48
C GLY A 401 -10.95 -8.79 -30.17
N ASP A 402 -10.57 -9.60 -29.20
CA ASP A 402 -11.34 -10.78 -28.80
C ASP A 402 -12.34 -10.47 -27.68
N GLY A 403 -13.47 -11.17 -27.69
CA GLY A 403 -14.39 -11.16 -26.55
C GLY A 403 -13.75 -11.82 -25.33
N GLY A 404 -14.08 -11.34 -24.13
CA GLY A 404 -13.56 -11.93 -22.89
C GLY A 404 -14.19 -13.30 -22.63
N ALA A 405 -13.43 -14.23 -22.06
CA ALA A 405 -13.99 -15.52 -21.62
C ALA A 405 -15.02 -15.33 -20.50
N GLY A 406 -16.05 -16.16 -20.47
CA GLY A 406 -16.96 -16.28 -19.33
C GLY A 406 -16.29 -16.99 -18.16
N GLY A 407 -16.64 -16.61 -16.94
CA GLY A 407 -16.12 -17.22 -15.72
C GLY A 407 -16.71 -18.60 -15.48
N ALA A 408 -15.93 -19.50 -14.88
CA ALA A 408 -16.44 -20.80 -14.46
C ALA A 408 -17.52 -20.65 -13.36
N GLY A 409 -18.49 -21.56 -13.34
CA GLY A 409 -19.40 -21.70 -12.20
C GLY A 409 -18.69 -22.28 -10.99
N GLY A 410 -19.21 -21.99 -9.81
CA GLY A 410 -18.69 -22.50 -8.54
C GLY A 410 -19.01 -23.97 -8.34
N GLU A 411 -18.15 -24.65 -7.61
CA GLU A 411 -18.31 -26.06 -7.26
C GLU A 411 -19.19 -26.23 -6.01
N SER A 412 -19.98 -27.30 -5.98
CA SER A 412 -20.66 -27.78 -4.79
C SER A 412 -19.80 -28.85 -4.11
N VAL A 413 -19.43 -28.62 -2.85
CA VAL A 413 -18.44 -29.45 -2.14
C VAL A 413 -19.05 -30.74 -1.58
N ASP A 414 -20.36 -30.79 -1.37
CA ASP A 414 -21.07 -32.00 -0.92
C ASP A 414 -21.41 -32.98 -2.05
N GLY A 415 -21.25 -32.57 -3.31
CA GLY A 415 -21.57 -33.34 -4.52
C GLY A 415 -23.06 -33.67 -4.72
N LEU A 416 -23.94 -33.19 -3.82
CA LEU A 416 -25.38 -33.44 -3.81
C LEU A 416 -26.19 -32.18 -4.14
N SER A 417 -25.58 -31.02 -3.93
CA SER A 417 -26.20 -29.73 -4.17
C SER A 417 -25.85 -29.20 -5.58
N PRO A 418 -26.69 -28.35 -6.21
CA PRO A 418 -26.43 -27.88 -7.56
C PRO A 418 -25.12 -27.10 -7.71
N GLY A 419 -24.37 -27.43 -8.75
CA GLY A 419 -23.20 -26.66 -9.19
C GLY A 419 -23.61 -25.32 -9.84
N GLY A 420 -22.70 -24.35 -9.85
CA GLY A 420 -22.95 -23.05 -10.45
C GLY A 420 -22.89 -23.09 -11.97
N ASP A 421 -23.77 -22.37 -12.64
CA ASP A 421 -23.70 -22.22 -14.10
C ASP A 421 -22.45 -21.43 -14.51
N GLY A 422 -21.83 -21.80 -15.63
CA GLY A 422 -20.75 -21.04 -16.27
C GLY A 422 -21.26 -19.75 -16.90
N GLY A 423 -20.45 -18.70 -16.83
CA GLY A 423 -20.76 -17.40 -17.43
C GLY A 423 -20.65 -17.43 -18.95
N PRO A 424 -21.46 -16.66 -19.69
CA PRO A 424 -21.33 -16.59 -21.14
C PRO A 424 -20.07 -15.81 -21.56
N GLY A 425 -19.49 -16.21 -22.69
CA GLY A 425 -18.39 -15.52 -23.33
C GLY A 425 -18.79 -14.20 -24.00
N GLY A 426 -17.87 -13.25 -23.96
CA GLY A 426 -17.97 -11.93 -24.55
C GLY A 426 -17.97 -11.96 -26.08
N LYS A 427 -18.60 -10.98 -26.70
CA LYS A 427 -18.71 -10.89 -28.17
C LYS A 427 -17.55 -10.05 -28.73
N ALA A 428 -16.99 -10.47 -29.87
CA ALA A 428 -16.18 -9.61 -30.72
C ALA A 428 -17.07 -8.78 -31.65
N TRP A 429 -16.52 -7.71 -32.25
CA TRP A 429 -17.28 -6.84 -33.16
C TRP A 429 -16.93 -7.02 -34.63
N LEU A 430 -15.82 -6.44 -35.13
CA LEU A 430 -15.49 -6.49 -36.56
C LEU A 430 -14.44 -7.57 -36.87
N LEU A 431 -13.30 -7.50 -36.17
CA LEU A 431 -12.18 -8.44 -36.29
C LEU A 431 -11.83 -8.99 -34.90
N GLY A 432 -11.86 -10.31 -34.75
CA GLY A 432 -11.49 -10.99 -33.50
C GLY A 432 -12.45 -12.12 -33.15
N SER A 433 -12.00 -13.02 -32.29
CA SER A 433 -12.75 -14.19 -31.84
C SER A 433 -13.72 -13.86 -30.69
N GLY A 434 -14.85 -14.54 -30.63
CA GLY A 434 -15.72 -14.52 -29.47
C GLY A 434 -15.02 -15.19 -28.29
N GLY A 435 -15.25 -14.69 -27.08
CA GLY A 435 -14.70 -15.32 -25.88
C GLY A 435 -15.38 -16.66 -25.61
N SER A 436 -14.65 -17.61 -25.03
CA SER A 436 -15.23 -18.90 -24.66
C SER A 436 -16.28 -18.78 -23.55
N GLY A 437 -17.26 -19.66 -23.55
CA GLY A 437 -18.14 -19.84 -22.39
C GLY A 437 -17.40 -20.42 -21.19
N GLY A 438 -17.83 -20.09 -19.99
CA GLY A 438 -17.31 -20.68 -18.76
C GLY A 438 -17.81 -22.10 -18.56
N ASN A 439 -17.01 -22.95 -17.93
CA ASN A 439 -17.47 -24.29 -17.53
C ASN A 439 -18.51 -24.17 -16.42
N GLY A 440 -19.50 -25.08 -16.40
CA GLY A 440 -20.36 -25.25 -15.23
C GLY A 440 -19.61 -25.96 -14.11
N GLY A 441 -19.91 -25.59 -12.86
CA GLY A 441 -19.31 -26.22 -11.69
C GLY A 441 -19.93 -27.60 -11.41
N SER A 442 -19.18 -28.45 -10.72
CA SER A 442 -19.64 -29.75 -10.24
C SER A 442 -20.73 -29.62 -9.17
N GLY A 443 -21.62 -30.60 -9.15
CA GLY A 443 -22.77 -30.69 -8.25
C GLY A 443 -23.84 -31.64 -8.79
N ALA A 444 -24.96 -31.76 -8.09
CA ALA A 444 -26.11 -32.57 -8.50
C ALA A 444 -27.42 -31.75 -8.50
N PRO A 445 -27.90 -31.30 -9.68
CA PRO A 445 -27.24 -31.39 -10.99
C PRO A 445 -26.00 -30.49 -11.10
N ALA A 446 -25.10 -30.84 -12.01
CA ALA A 446 -23.98 -29.99 -12.36
C ALA A 446 -24.48 -28.68 -13.01
N GLY A 447 -23.69 -27.62 -12.85
CA GLY A 447 -23.94 -26.36 -13.51
C GLY A 447 -23.89 -26.50 -15.04
N LYS A 448 -24.67 -25.69 -15.73
CA LYS A 448 -24.64 -25.64 -17.20
C LYS A 448 -23.39 -24.88 -17.67
N PRO A 449 -22.74 -25.31 -18.75
CA PRO A 449 -21.73 -24.49 -19.41
C PRO A 449 -22.33 -23.18 -19.93
N GLY A 450 -21.53 -22.12 -19.89
CA GLY A 450 -21.86 -20.83 -20.48
C GLY A 450 -21.84 -20.89 -22.00
N ALA A 451 -22.68 -20.08 -22.65
CA ALA A 451 -22.65 -19.95 -24.10
C ALA A 451 -21.40 -19.20 -24.56
N GLY A 452 -20.83 -19.63 -25.68
CA GLY A 452 -19.72 -18.94 -26.34
C GLY A 452 -20.06 -17.54 -26.87
N GLY A 453 -19.00 -16.76 -27.08
CA GLY A 453 -19.01 -15.45 -27.70
C GLY A 453 -19.25 -15.52 -29.21
N ALA A 454 -19.87 -14.48 -29.78
CA ALA A 454 -19.90 -14.35 -31.24
C ALA A 454 -18.54 -13.82 -31.73
N GLY A 455 -18.02 -14.39 -32.81
CA GLY A 455 -16.85 -13.85 -33.52
C GLY A 455 -17.18 -12.58 -34.31
N GLY A 456 -16.13 -11.93 -34.80
CA GLY A 456 -16.23 -10.69 -35.57
C GLY A 456 -16.99 -10.86 -36.90
N GLN A 457 -17.64 -9.79 -37.33
CA GLN A 457 -18.46 -9.75 -38.56
C GLN A 457 -17.67 -10.06 -39.84
N ILE A 458 -16.37 -9.75 -39.88
CA ILE A 458 -15.50 -9.97 -41.05
C ILE A 458 -14.56 -11.16 -40.83
N PHE A 459 -13.96 -11.27 -39.64
CA PHE A 459 -13.04 -12.36 -39.32
C PHE A 459 -13.06 -12.67 -37.82
N GLY A 460 -13.15 -13.96 -37.47
CA GLY A 460 -13.10 -14.44 -36.09
C GLY A 460 -13.97 -15.66 -35.84
N GLN A 461 -13.52 -16.54 -34.96
CA GLN A 461 -14.29 -17.73 -34.56
C GLN A 461 -15.31 -17.39 -33.48
N HIS A 462 -16.41 -18.14 -33.44
CA HIS A 462 -17.28 -18.20 -32.27
C HIS A 462 -16.55 -18.94 -31.14
N GLY A 463 -16.78 -18.52 -29.90
CA GLY A 463 -16.15 -19.09 -28.70
C GLY A 463 -16.88 -20.30 -28.13
#